data_AF-A0A950D311-F1
#
_entry.id   AF-A0A950D311-F1
#
_cell.length_a   1.000
_cell.length_b   1.000
_cell.length_c   1.000
_cell.angle_alpha   90.00
_cell.angle_beta   90.00
_cell.angle_gamma   90.00
#
_symmetry.space_group_name_H-M   'P 1'
#
loop_
_entity.id
_entity.type
_entity.pdbx_description
1 polymer ?
#
loop_
_entity_poly.entity_id
_entity_poly.type
_entity_poly.pdbx_seq_one_letter_code
_entity_poly.pdbx_strand_id
1 'polypeptide(L)' 'MTWRDWIDPTRVVWLRLLLGFVPAALIAWVAEAPALAQFALASLAIIPLAGLIGEATEALAFHLGPGIGGLLNATFG' A
#
# COMPACT_ATOMS: atom_id res chain seq x y z
N MET A 1 -8.85 -12.30 17.67
CA MET A 1 -9.39 -11.72 16.43
C MET A 1 -9.86 -10.32 16.76
N THR A 2 -8.98 -9.36 16.52
CA THR A 2 -9.16 -7.93 16.81
C THR A 2 -9.70 -7.22 15.57
N TRP A 3 -10.44 -6.12 15.73
CA TRP A 3 -10.97 -5.33 14.60
C TRP A 3 -9.87 -4.84 13.63
N ARG A 4 -8.63 -4.71 14.13
CA ARG A 4 -7.41 -4.40 13.36
C ARG A 4 -7.09 -5.46 12.31
N ASP A 5 -7.40 -6.73 12.58
CA ASP A 5 -7.12 -7.86 11.69
C ASP A 5 -7.94 -7.79 10.39
N TRP A 6 -9.02 -7.00 10.36
CA TRP A 6 -9.89 -6.80 9.19
C TRP A 6 -9.40 -5.69 8.25
N ILE A 7 -8.57 -4.79 8.76
CA ILE A 7 -8.08 -3.61 8.03
C ILE A 7 -6.59 -3.74 7.73
N ASP A 8 -5.90 -4.72 8.33
CA ASP A 8 -4.48 -4.98 8.11
C ASP A 8 -4.21 -5.47 6.67
N PRO A 9 -3.73 -4.60 5.77
CA PRO A 9 -3.49 -4.93 4.36
C PRO A 9 -2.43 -6.01 4.16
N THR A 10 -1.65 -6.28 5.20
CA THR A 10 -0.49 -7.19 5.19
C THR A 10 -0.92 -8.65 5.35
N ARG A 11 -1.97 -8.88 6.16
CA ARG A 11 -2.48 -10.21 6.53
C ARG A 11 -3.71 -10.67 5.75
N VAL A 12 -4.42 -9.75 5.11
CA VAL A 12 -5.63 -10.10 4.35
C VAL A 12 -5.30 -10.32 2.88
N VAL A 13 -5.19 -11.61 2.50
CA VAL A 13 -4.86 -12.08 1.14
C VAL A 13 -5.75 -11.45 0.07
N TRP A 14 -7.01 -11.12 0.38
CA TRP A 14 -7.92 -10.48 -0.56
C TRP A 14 -7.51 -9.04 -0.91
N LEU A 15 -6.86 -8.28 -0.01
CA LEU A 15 -6.33 -6.95 -0.35
C LEU A 15 -5.14 -7.05 -1.30
N ARG A 16 -4.34 -8.13 -1.23
CA ARG A 16 -3.27 -8.37 -2.20
C ARG A 16 -3.78 -8.58 -3.63
N LEU A 17 -5.04 -9.01 -3.82
CA LEU A 17 -5.65 -9.08 -5.15
C LEU A 17 -5.75 -7.69 -5.80
N LEU A 18 -5.83 -6.63 -5.00
CA LEU A 18 -5.85 -5.26 -5.51
C LEU A 18 -4.52 -4.86 -6.16
N LEU A 19 -3.42 -5.60 -5.97
CA LEU A 19 -2.17 -5.36 -6.68
C LEU A 19 -2.34 -5.47 -8.20
N GLY A 20 -3.36 -6.20 -8.69
CA GLY A 20 -3.73 -6.21 -10.10
C GLY A 20 -4.16 -4.84 -10.64
N PHE A 21 -4.59 -3.91 -9.77
CA PHE A 21 -4.90 -2.54 -10.16
C PHE A 21 -3.65 -1.70 -10.46
N VAL A 22 -2.46 -2.10 -10.00
CA VAL A 22 -1.21 -1.40 -10.31
C VAL A 22 -0.92 -1.41 -11.83
N PRO A 23 -0.82 -2.57 -12.50
CA PRO A 23 -0.68 -2.59 -13.96
C PRO A 23 -1.91 -2.02 -14.67
N ALA A 24 -3.13 -2.21 -14.14
CA ALA A 24 -4.33 -1.64 -14.75
C ALA A 24 -4.32 -0.10 -14.76
N ALA A 25 -3.86 0.54 -13.68
CA ALA A 25 -3.71 1.99 -13.60
C ALA A 25 -2.62 2.50 -14.57
N LEU A 26 -1.50 1.78 -14.69
CA LEU A 26 -0.46 2.08 -15.68
C LEU A 26 -0.98 1.99 -17.12
N ILE A 27 -1.74 0.92 -17.43
CA ILE A 27 -2.35 0.75 -18.75
C ILE A 27 -3.35 1.89 -19.02
N ALA A 28 -4.19 2.24 -18.06
CA ALA A 28 -5.15 3.33 -18.20
C ALA A 28 -4.48 4.69 -18.41
N TRP A 29 -3.32 4.92 -17.79
CA TRP A 29 -2.51 6.12 -18.01
C TRP A 29 -1.91 6.13 -19.42
N VAL A 30 -1.28 5.04 -19.86
CA VAL A 30 -0.69 4.93 -21.22
C VAL A 30 -1.75 5.01 -22.32
N ALA A 31 -2.94 4.48 -22.08
CA ALA A 31 -4.06 4.52 -23.01
C ALA A 31 -4.84 5.84 -22.99
N GLU A 32 -4.38 6.85 -22.23
CA GLU A 32 -5.04 8.15 -22.07
C GLU A 32 -6.54 8.03 -21.69
N ALA A 33 -6.85 7.07 -20.81
CA ALA A 33 -8.21 6.81 -20.37
C ALA A 33 -8.81 8.04 -19.65
N PRO A 34 -10.15 8.16 -19.53
CA PRO A 34 -10.77 9.27 -18.82
C PRO A 34 -10.23 9.44 -17.40
N ALA A 35 -10.08 10.70 -16.95
CA ALA A 35 -9.48 11.02 -15.65
C ALA A 35 -10.13 10.29 -14.46
N LEU A 36 -11.46 10.10 -14.51
CA LEU A 36 -12.17 9.35 -13.46
C LEU A 36 -11.74 7.87 -13.40
N ALA A 37 -11.50 7.24 -14.54
CA ALA A 37 -11.05 5.84 -14.60
C ALA A 37 -9.61 5.71 -14.08
N GLN A 38 -8.71 6.61 -14.50
CA GLN A 38 -7.34 6.65 -13.99
C GLN A 38 -7.32 6.84 -12.47
N PHE A 39 -8.12 7.79 -11.96
CA PHE A 39 -8.24 8.05 -10.53
C PHE A 39 -8.74 6.84 -9.75
N ALA A 40 -9.80 6.17 -10.22
CA ALA A 40 -10.37 5.01 -9.56
C ALA A 40 -9.37 3.83 -9.51
N LEU A 41 -8.72 3.53 -10.63
CA LEU A 41 -7.73 2.44 -10.71
C LEU A 41 -6.51 2.72 -9.84
N ALA A 42 -5.98 3.95 -9.87
CA ALA A 42 -4.87 4.35 -9.03
C ALA A 42 -5.22 4.30 -7.53
N SER A 43 -6.42 4.75 -7.17
CA SER A 43 -6.90 4.71 -5.77
C SER A 43 -6.97 3.27 -5.25
N LEU A 44 -7.48 2.33 -6.05
CA LEU A 44 -7.53 0.91 -5.69
C LEU A 44 -6.14 0.29 -5.60
N ALA A 45 -5.22 0.70 -6.48
CA ALA A 45 -3.83 0.23 -6.48
C ALA A 45 -3.05 0.69 -5.23
N ILE A 46 -3.34 1.88 -4.69
CA ILE A 46 -2.64 2.44 -3.52
C ILE A 46 -2.93 1.64 -2.24
N ILE A 47 -4.14 1.09 -2.09
CA ILE A 47 -4.56 0.37 -0.86
C ILE A 47 -3.57 -0.74 -0.46
N PRO A 48 -3.25 -1.74 -1.31
CA PRO A 48 -2.29 -2.77 -0.96
C PRO A 48 -0.85 -2.27 -0.89
N LEU A 49 -0.49 -1.24 -1.68
CA LEU A 49 0.85 -0.67 -1.69
C LEU A 49 1.17 0.02 -0.35
N ALA A 50 0.21 0.74 0.23
CA ALA A 50 0.37 1.35 1.56
C ALA A 50 0.68 0.27 2.61
N GLY A 51 0.00 -0.87 2.54
CA GLY A 51 0.29 -2.01 3.41
C GLY A 51 1.72 -2.55 3.26
N LEU A 52 2.16 -2.76 2.03
CA LEU A 52 3.52 -3.24 1.75
C LEU A 52 4.59 -2.25 2.22
N ILE A 53 4.35 -0.94 2.08
CA ILE A 53 5.26 0.10 2.59
C ILE A 53 5.33 0.03 4.11
N GLY A 54 4.20 -0.13 4.80
CA GLY A 54 4.16 -0.32 6.26
C GLY A 54 4.96 -1.54 6.73
N GLU A 55 4.80 -2.70 6.08
CA GLU A 55 5.61 -3.90 6.41
C GLU A 55 7.11 -3.62 6.21
N ALA A 56 7.46 -2.98 5.10
CA ALA A 56 8.85 -2.70 4.77
C ALA A 56 9.47 -1.71 5.78
N THR A 57 8.72 -0.70 6.22
CA THR A 57 9.21 0.31 7.17
C THR A 57 9.31 -0.26 8.58
N GLU A 58 8.39 -1.12 9.01
CA GLU A 58 8.50 -1.86 10.27
C GLU A 58 9.73 -2.79 10.27
N ALA A 59 9.92 -3.56 9.20
CA ALA A 59 11.08 -4.43 9.04
C ALA A 59 12.38 -3.63 9.06
N LEU A 60 12.41 -2.45 8.42
CA LEU A 60 13.58 -1.58 8.42
C LEU A 60 13.83 -0.93 9.79
N ALA A 61 12.77 -0.47 10.47
CA ALA A 61 12.82 0.13 11.80
C ALA A 61 13.39 -0.85 12.84
N PHE A 62 13.07 -2.14 12.72
CA PHE A 62 13.62 -3.19 13.57
C PHE A 62 15.16 -3.24 13.51
N HIS A 63 15.76 -2.99 12.34
CA HIS A 63 17.21 -3.06 12.15
C HIS A 63 17.95 -1.76 12.49
N LEU A 64 17.25 -0.62 12.52
CA LEU A 64 17.85 0.72 12.70
C LEU A 64 17.80 1.26 14.14
N GLY A 65 17.15 0.53 15.04
CA GLY A 65 17.00 0.90 16.45
C GLY A 65 15.89 1.95 16.69
N PRO A 66 15.55 2.21 17.97
CA PRO A 66 14.30 2.88 18.34
C PRO A 66 14.17 4.32 17.83
N GLY A 67 15.27 5.09 17.78
CA GLY A 67 15.27 6.49 17.37
C GLY A 67 14.98 6.68 15.89
N ILE A 68 15.77 6.01 15.02
CA ILE A 68 15.61 6.10 13.56
C ILE A 68 14.35 5.34 13.11
N GLY A 69 14.04 4.21 13.76
CA GLY A 69 12.81 3.46 13.51
C GLY A 69 11.54 4.29 13.78
N GLY A 70 11.53 5.09 14.85
CA GLY A 70 10.43 6.01 15.14
C GLY A 70 10.24 7.10 14.08
N LEU A 71 11.34 7.67 13.56
CA LEU A 71 11.30 8.66 12.48
C LEU A 71 10.80 8.06 11.15
N LEU A 72 11.23 6.84 10.82
CA LEU A 72 10.78 6.13 9.63
C LEU A 72 9.28 5.85 9.67
N ASN A 73 8.78 5.34 10.79
CA ASN A 73 7.35 5.08 10.97
C ASN A 73 6.51 6.37 10.92
N ALA A 74 7.05 7.50 11.40
CA ALA A 74 6.36 8.79 11.31
C ALA A 74 6.30 9.36 9.88
N THR A 75 7.20 8.95 8.99
CA THR A 75 7.31 9.50 7.62
C THR A 75 6.64 8.60 6.57
N PHE A 76 6.73 7.28 6.76
CA PHE A 76 6.31 6.28 5.78
C PHE A 76 5.26 5.29 6.31
N GLY A 77 4.90 5.37 7.60
CA GLY A 77 3.84 4.55 8.20
C GLY A 77 2.44 5.00 7.83
#